data_AF-A0A0B2PWH2-F1
#
_entry.id   AF-A0A0B2PWH2-F1
#
_cell.length_a   1.000
_cell.length_b   1.000
_cell.length_c   1.000
_cell.angle_alpha   90.00
_cell.angle_beta   90.00
_cell.angle_gamma   90.00
#
_symmetry.space_group_name_H-M   'P 1'
#
loop_
_entity.id
_entity.type
_entity.pdbx_description
1 polymer ?
#
loop_
_entity_poly.entity_id
_entity_poly.type
_entity_poly.pdbx_seq_one_letter_code
_entity_poly.pdbx_strand_id
1 'polypeptide(L)' 'DYRPISLIGCVYKIVAKVLAKRLALVLPHLIDERQMAFMKGRHILHGVLIANEVIAEAKARNKPCMVFKADFEK' A
#
# COMPACT_ATOMS: atom_id res chain seq x y z
N ASP A 1 10.17 -20.28 7.19
CA ASP A 1 9.38 -19.84 8.36
C ASP A 1 7.89 -19.86 8.11
N TYR A 2 7.12 -20.36 9.06
CA TYR A 2 5.66 -20.35 9.01
C TYR A 2 5.11 -18.97 9.43
N ARG A 3 4.04 -18.52 8.76
CA ARG A 3 3.30 -17.31 9.16
C ARG A 3 1.99 -17.73 9.82
N PRO A 4 1.92 -17.85 11.17
CA PRO A 4 0.69 -18.27 11.84
C PRO A 4 -0.43 -17.25 11.62
N ILE A 5 -1.65 -17.74 11.41
CA ILE A 5 -2.85 -16.92 11.29
C ILE A 5 -3.65 -17.07 12.58
N SER A 6 -3.91 -15.95 13.27
CA SER A 6 -4.74 -15.96 14.48
C SER A 6 -6.21 -16.16 14.13
N LEU A 7 -6.78 -17.29 14.55
CA LEU A 7 -8.20 -17.61 14.42
C LEU A 7 -8.99 -17.04 15.60
N ILE A 8 -9.02 -15.71 15.73
CA ILE A 8 -9.77 -15.03 16.80
C ILE A 8 -11.28 -15.12 16.54
N GLY A 9 -12.08 -15.17 17.61
CA GLY A 9 -13.54 -15.25 17.58
C GLY A 9 -14.23 -14.13 16.76
N CYS A 10 -15.47 -14.38 16.35
CA CYS A 10 -16.23 -13.51 15.46
C CYS A 10 -16.48 -12.11 16.02
N VAL A 11 -16.71 -11.98 17.33
CA VAL A 11 -16.98 -10.70 18.02
C VAL A 11 -15.84 -9.71 17.81
N TYR A 12 -14.60 -10.18 17.99
CA TYR A 12 -13.42 -9.34 17.79
C TYR A 12 -13.31 -8.84 16.34
N LYS A 13 -13.56 -9.72 15.36
CA LYS A 13 -13.53 -9.36 13.93
C LYS A 13 -14.60 -8.32 13.59
N ILE A 14 -15.77 -8.38 14.23
CA ILE A 14 -16.84 -7.39 14.05
C ILE A 14 -16.37 -6.02 14.55
N VAL A 15 -15.87 -5.94 15.79
CA VAL A 15 -15.38 -4.68 16.38
C VAL A 15 -14.24 -4.09 15.53
N ALA A 16 -13.25 -4.91 15.15
CA ALA A 16 -12.15 -4.49 14.29
C ALA A 16 -12.63 -3.93 12.95
N LYS A 17 -13.63 -4.58 12.32
CA LYS A 17 -14.20 -4.12 11.05
C LYS A 17 -14.94 -2.78 11.19
N VAL A 18 -15.66 -2.56 12.30
CA VAL A 18 -16.31 -1.27 12.58
C VAL A 18 -15.27 -0.16 12.71
N LEU A 19 -14.20 -0.40 13.48
CA LEU A 19 -13.10 0.56 13.64
C LEU A 19 -12.41 0.87 12.31
N ALA A 20 -12.06 -0.16 11.52
CA ALA A 20 -11.43 0.01 10.22
C ALA A 20 -12.30 0.86 9.27
N LYS A 21 -13.61 0.65 9.25
CA LYS A 21 -14.55 1.46 8.44
C LYS A 21 -14.59 2.92 8.88
N ARG A 22 -14.53 3.20 10.18
CA ARG A 22 -14.49 4.59 10.71
C ARG A 22 -13.19 5.29 10.32
N LEU A 23 -12.06 4.59 10.48
CA LEU A 23 -10.74 5.12 10.11
C LEU A 23 -10.63 5.37 8.60
N ALA A 24 -11.23 4.52 7.77
CA ALA A 24 -11.21 4.68 6.32
C ALA A 24 -11.79 6.03 5.82
N LEU A 25 -12.60 6.72 6.63
CA LEU A 25 -13.15 8.05 6.29
C LEU A 25 -12.11 9.17 6.44
N VAL A 26 -11.17 9.02 7.37
CA VAL A 26 -10.16 10.05 7.68
C VAL A 26 -8.81 9.77 7.02
N LEU A 27 -8.50 8.49 6.75
CA LEU A 27 -7.25 8.07 6.10
C LEU A 27 -6.89 8.86 4.82
N PRO A 28 -7.84 9.16 3.90
CA PRO A 28 -7.53 9.91 2.68
C PRO A 28 -6.94 11.30 2.91
N HIS A 29 -7.20 11.91 4.08
CA HIS A 29 -6.69 13.23 4.44
C HIS A 29 -5.35 13.17 5.19
N LEU A 30 -4.97 12.00 5.70
CA LEU A 30 -3.75 11.79 6.48
C LEU A 30 -2.62 11.16 5.66
N ILE A 31 -2.97 10.48 4.58
CA ILE A 31 -2.05 9.66 3.79
C ILE A 31 -1.86 10.28 2.41
N ASP A 32 -0.61 10.25 1.94
CA ASP A 32 -0.22 10.70 0.61
C ASP A 32 -0.93 9.94 -0.52
N GLU A 33 -1.17 10.61 -1.66
CA GLU A 33 -1.81 10.02 -2.83
C GLU A 33 -1.06 8.82 -3.43
N ARG A 34 0.27 8.76 -3.22
CA ARG A 34 1.15 7.68 -3.69
C ARG A 34 0.98 6.38 -2.91
N GLN A 35 0.34 6.39 -1.73
CA GLN A 35 0.09 5.16 -0.98
C GLN A 35 -1.09 4.39 -1.59
N MET A 36 -0.79 3.32 -2.32
CA MET A 36 -1.79 2.63 -3.15
C MET A 36 -2.45 1.44 -2.45
N ALA A 37 -1.78 0.82 -1.47
CA ALA A 37 -2.25 -0.40 -0.84
C ALA A 37 -3.33 -0.14 0.23
N PHE A 38 -4.26 -1.11 0.37
CA PHE A 38 -5.29 -1.16 1.42
C PHE A 38 -6.27 0.04 1.49
N MET A 39 -6.34 0.84 0.44
CA MET A 39 -7.22 2.00 0.35
C MET A 39 -8.32 1.76 -0.68
N LYS A 40 -9.57 2.11 -0.35
CA LYS A 40 -10.71 1.94 -1.26
C LYS A 40 -10.51 2.84 -2.48
N GLY A 41 -10.70 2.27 -3.68
CA GLY A 41 -10.57 3.00 -4.94
C GLY A 41 -9.14 3.22 -5.42
N ARG A 42 -8.12 2.72 -4.70
CA ARG A 42 -6.72 2.69 -5.19
C ARG A 42 -6.36 1.26 -5.60
N HIS A 43 -5.82 1.12 -6.81
CA HIS A 43 -5.40 -0.17 -7.35
C HIS A 43 -3.88 -0.31 -7.29
N ILE A 44 -3.39 -1.47 -6.86
CA ILE A 44 -1.95 -1.78 -6.79
C ILE A 44 -1.24 -1.62 -8.15
N LEU A 45 -1.96 -1.83 -9.25
CA LEU A 45 -1.45 -1.70 -10.60
C LEU A 45 -1.03 -0.27 -10.95
N HIS A 46 -1.67 0.75 -10.37
CA HIS A 46 -1.25 2.14 -10.58
C HIS A 46 0.17 2.38 -10.06
N GLY A 47 0.55 1.76 -8.94
CA GLY A 47 1.91 1.88 -8.40
C GLY A 47 2.96 1.26 -9.32
N VAL A 48 2.64 0.12 -9.94
CA VAL A 48 3.51 -0.56 -10.92
C VAL A 48 3.65 0.28 -12.19
N LEU A 49 2.54 0.86 -12.67
CA LEU A 49 2.54 1.72 -13.85
C LEU A 49 3.40 2.96 -13.65
N ILE A 50 3.21 3.68 -12.54
CA ILE A 50 3.98 4.88 -12.20
C ILE A 50 5.47 4.55 -12.11
N ALA A 51 5.84 3.45 -11.45
CA ALA A 51 7.24 3.04 -11.36
C ALA A 51 7.85 2.76 -12.74
N ASN A 52 7.11 2.10 -13.63
CA ASN A 52 7.58 1.79 -14.97
C ASN A 52 7.76 3.06 -15.83
N GLU A 53 6.83 4.01 -15.74
CA GLU A 53 6.91 5.30 -16.44
C GLU A 53 8.11 6.12 -15.97
N VAL A 54 8.36 6.20 -14.66
CA VAL A 54 9.50 6.93 -14.09
C VAL A 54 10.84 6.35 -14.57
N ILE A 55 10.95 5.02 -14.63
CA ILE A 55 12.15 4.33 -15.13
C ILE A 55 12.32 4.58 -16.63
N ALA A 56 11.23 4.48 -17.40
CA ALA A 56 11.25 4.73 -18.84
C ALA A 56 11.68 6.17 -19.15
N GLU A 57 11.17 7.15 -18.40
CA GLU A 57 11.54 8.56 -18.54
C GLU A 57 13.02 8.80 -18.20
N ALA A 58 13.51 8.22 -17.09
CA ALA A 58 14.91 8.35 -16.71
C ALA A 58 15.84 7.79 -17.80
N LYS A 59 15.48 6.65 -18.39
CA LYS A 59 16.21 6.05 -19.52
C LYS A 59 16.14 6.93 -20.76
N ALA A 60 14.98 7.45 -21.13
CA ALA A 60 14.81 8.32 -22.29
C ALA A 60 15.63 9.61 -22.19
N ARG A 61 15.80 10.14 -20.97
CA ARG A 61 16.57 11.37 -20.71
C ARG A 61 18.05 11.12 -20.39
N ASN A 62 18.53 9.88 -20.46
CA ASN A 62 19.88 9.49 -20.02
C ASN A 62 20.24 10.00 -18.62
N LYS A 63 19.25 10.04 -17.70
CA LYS A 63 19.47 10.45 -16.31
C LYS A 63 19.88 9.24 -15.48
N PRO A 64 20.92 9.35 -14.63
CA PRO A 64 21.23 8.29 -13.67
C PRO A 64 20.03 8.06 -12.75
N CYS A 65 19.64 6.80 -12.58
CA CYS A 65 18.50 6.38 -11.77
C CYS A 65 18.91 5.26 -10.82
N MET A 66 18.41 5.30 -9.59
CA MET A 66 18.59 4.26 -8.59
C MET A 66 17.23 3.89 -8.02
N VAL A 67 16.93 2.59 -7.99
CA VAL A 67 15.72 2.07 -7.34
C VAL A 67 16.11 1.49 -5.99
N PHE A 68 15.55 2.05 -4.93
CA PHE A 68 15.74 1.56 -3.58
C PHE A 68 14.51 0.76 -3.14
N LYS A 69 14.68 -0.56 -3.00
CA LYS A 69 13.64 -1.45 -2.50
C LYS A 69 13.87 -1.70 -1.01
N ALA A 70 13.05 -1.08 -0.17
CA ALA A 70 12.98 -1.37 1.26
C ALA A 70 11.77 -2.26 1.57
N ASP A 71 11.92 -3.16 2.52
CA ASP A 71 10.83 -3.95 3.09
C ASP A 71 11.00 -4.01 4.60
N PHE A 72 9.89 -4.18 5.32
CA PHE A 72 9.93 -4.34 6.76
C PHE A 72 10.15 -5.82 7.10
N GLU A 73 11.09 -6.09 8.01
CA GLU A 73 11.17 -7.39 8.65
C GLU A 73 9.94 -7.59 9.55
N LYS A 74 9.53 -8.85 9.71
CA LYS A 74 8.32 -9.21 10.43
C LYS A 74 8.57 -9.39 11.92
#